data_AF-A0A6G3PTY8-F1
#
_entry.id   AF-A0A6G3PTY8-F1
#
_cell.length_a   1.000
_cell.length_b   1.000
_cell.length_c   1.000
_cell.angle_alpha   90.00
_cell.angle_beta   90.00
_cell.angle_gamma   90.00
#
_symmetry.space_group_name_H-M   'P 1'
#
loop_
_entity.id
_entity.type
_entity.pdbx_description
1 polymer ?
#
loop_
_entity_poly.entity_id
_entity_poly.type
_entity_poly.pdbx_seq_one_letter_code
_entity_poly.pdbx_strand_id
1 'polypeptide(L)'
;MAGAVVAGPLFLAAGVAQGVTREGFDFTRHAISQLALGDAGGLQTVNFVVAGVLLLAGAAGLRTVLRGGPGATWGPALIAVFGASFVAAAAFPA
;
A
#
# COMPACT_ATOMS: atom_id res chain seq x y z
N MET A 1 1.80 1.39 15.57
CA MET A 1 2.93 2.04 14.89
C MET A 1 3.76 1.04 14.08
N ALA A 2 4.28 -0.05 14.67
CA ALA A 2 5.12 -1.02 13.96
C ALA A 2 4.52 -1.55 12.65
N GLY A 3 3.23 -1.90 12.61
CA GLY A 3 2.57 -2.41 11.40
C GLY A 3 2.60 -1.47 10.20
N ALA A 4 2.56 -0.15 10.41
CA ALA A 4 2.59 0.82 9.31
C ALA A 4 3.98 1.07 8.75
N VAL A 5 5.02 0.92 9.59
CA VAL A 5 6.41 0.97 9.12
C VAL A 5 6.71 -0.19 8.19
N VAL A 6 6.08 -1.35 8.42
CA VAL A 6 6.25 -2.56 7.60
C VAL A 6 5.44 -2.51 6.30
N ALA A 7 4.38 -1.69 6.22
CA ALA A 7 3.49 -1.63 5.05
C ALA A 7 4.22 -1.32 3.74
N GLY A 8 5.08 -0.30 3.74
CA GLY A 8 5.85 0.11 2.56
C GLY A 8 6.85 -0.97 2.08
N PRO A 9 7.76 -1.45 2.96
CA PRO A 9 8.69 -2.53 2.64
C PRO A 9 7.99 -3.81 2.17
N LEU A 10 6.89 -4.20 2.82
CA LEU A 10 6.13 -5.40 2.45
C LEU A 10 5.49 -5.25 1.07
N PHE A 11 4.86 -4.10 0.81
CA PHE A 11 4.26 -3.80 -0.50
C PHE A 11 5.31 -3.84 -1.62
N LEU A 12 6.45 -3.18 -1.40
CA LEU A 12 7.54 -3.12 -2.38
C LEU A 12 8.18 -4.50 -2.60
N ALA A 13 8.45 -5.25 -1.54
CA ALA A 13 9.05 -6.58 -1.66
C ALA A 13 8.15 -7.54 -2.45
N ALA A 14 6.85 -7.56 -2.14
CA ALA A 14 5.88 -8.37 -2.88
C ALA A 14 5.74 -7.91 -4.34
N GLY A 15 5.64 -6.60 -4.59
CA GLY A 15 5.55 -6.06 -5.94
C GLY A 15 6.79 -6.31 -6.79
N VAL A 16 7.99 -6.19 -6.21
CA VAL A 16 9.25 -6.53 -6.87
C VAL A 16 9.31 -8.02 -7.18
N ALA A 17 8.99 -8.88 -6.20
CA ALA A 17 8.97 -10.33 -6.40
C ALA A 17 8.01 -10.73 -7.53
N GLN A 18 6.80 -10.15 -7.57
CA GLN A 18 5.85 -10.40 -8.65
C GLN A 18 6.35 -9.87 -10.00
N GLY A 19 6.90 -8.66 -10.04
CA GLY A 19 7.38 -8.04 -11.29
C GLY A 19 8.58 -8.76 -11.90
N VAL A 20 9.50 -9.30 -11.10
CA VAL A 20 10.63 -10.10 -11.63
C VAL A 20 10.19 -11.47 -12.15
N THR A 21 9.08 -12.03 -11.63
CA THR A 21 8.54 -13.32 -12.10
C THR A 21 7.59 -13.19 -13.29
N ARG A 22 7.12 -11.97 -13.60
CA ARG A 22 6.15 -11.74 -14.67
C ARG A 22 6.87 -11.51 -16.00
N GLU A 23 6.67 -12.41 -16.95
CA GLU A 23 7.17 -12.22 -18.31
C GLU A 23 6.60 -10.93 -18.94
N GLY A 24 7.46 -10.17 -19.62
CA GLY A 24 7.10 -8.91 -20.27
C GLY A 24 6.95 -7.70 -19.33
N PHE A 25 7.12 -7.87 -18.02
CA PHE A 25 7.06 -6.76 -17.07
C PHE A 25 8.39 -6.00 -17.00
N ASP A 26 8.41 -4.81 -17.62
CA ASP A 26 9.52 -3.85 -17.53
C ASP A 26 9.24 -2.77 -16.47
N PHE A 27 10.01 -2.72 -15.38
CA PHE A 27 9.89 -1.72 -14.30
C PHE A 27 10.14 -0.27 -14.74
N THR A 28 10.78 -0.04 -15.89
CA THR A 28 10.99 1.30 -16.44
C THR A 28 9.77 1.81 -17.22
N ARG A 29 8.91 0.90 -17.67
CA ARG A 29 7.73 1.19 -18.50
C ARG A 29 6.41 0.91 -17.78
N HIS A 30 6.42 0.01 -16.81
CA HIS A 30 5.24 -0.43 -16.08
C HIS A 30 5.34 -0.07 -14.60
N ALA A 31 4.28 0.52 -14.07
CA ALA A 31 4.11 0.71 -12.65
C ALA A 31 3.81 -0.62 -11.96
N ILE A 32 4.31 -0.81 -10.73
CA ILE A 32 4.05 -1.99 -9.89
C ILE A 32 2.54 -2.26 -9.75
N SER A 33 1.71 -1.21 -9.72
CA SER A 33 0.26 -1.36 -9.67
C SER A 33 -0.34 -2.08 -10.89
N GLN A 34 0.32 -2.04 -12.04
CA GLN A 34 -0.12 -2.75 -13.25
C GLN A 34 0.05 -4.27 -13.15
N LEU A 35 0.76 -4.78 -12.13
CA LEU A 35 0.83 -6.21 -11.85
C LEU A 35 -0.54 -6.81 -11.49
N ALA A 36 -1.46 -5.98 -11.01
CA ALA A 36 -2.84 -6.37 -10.74
C ALA A 36 -3.60 -6.75 -12.04
N LEU A 37 -3.17 -6.25 -13.20
CA LEU A 37 -3.82 -6.46 -14.50
C LEU A 37 -3.25 -7.65 -15.27
N GLY A 38 -2.91 -8.75 -14.62
CA GLY A 38 -2.57 -9.95 -15.38
C GLY A 38 -2.65 -11.20 -14.56
N ASP A 39 -1.98 -12.25 -15.01
CA ASP A 39 -2.27 -13.62 -14.58
C ASP A 39 -2.15 -13.83 -13.06
N ALA A 40 -1.23 -13.13 -12.41
CA ALA A 40 -1.04 -13.14 -10.95
C ALA A 40 -1.74 -11.97 -10.23
N GLY A 41 -2.73 -11.34 -10.86
CA GLY A 41 -3.34 -10.08 -10.42
C GLY A 41 -3.97 -10.17 -9.02
N GLY A 42 -4.55 -11.32 -8.68
CA GLY A 42 -5.08 -11.58 -7.34
C GLY A 42 -4.05 -11.42 -6.22
N LEU A 43 -2.78 -11.78 -6.44
CA LEU A 43 -1.70 -11.57 -5.45
C LEU A 43 -1.43 -10.08 -5.24
N GLN A 44 -1.43 -9.29 -6.31
CA GLN A 44 -1.22 -7.84 -6.22
C GLN A 44 -2.42 -7.15 -5.55
N THR A 45 -3.65 -7.63 -5.79
CA THR A 45 -4.86 -7.20 -5.09
C THR A 45 -4.77 -7.47 -3.58
N VAL A 46 -4.34 -8.67 -3.18
CA VAL A 46 -4.12 -8.99 -1.76
C VAL A 46 -3.04 -8.08 -1.15
N ASN A 47 -1.95 -7.83 -1.89
CA ASN A 47 -0.88 -6.93 -1.46
C ASN A 47 -1.40 -5.49 -1.23
N PHE A 48 -2.29 -4.99 -2.11
CA PHE A 48 -2.96 -3.70 -1.91
C PHE A 48 -3.82 -3.66 -0.64
N VAL A 49 -4.64 -4.69 -0.40
CA VAL A 49 -5.48 -4.76 0.80
C VAL A 49 -4.64 -4.76 2.07
N VAL A 50 -3.62 -5.62 2.14
CA VAL A 50 -2.75 -5.73 3.31
C VAL A 50 -2.03 -4.41 3.59
N ALA A 51 -1.41 -3.80 2.56
CA ALA A 51 -0.73 -2.52 2.71
C ALA A 51 -1.70 -1.40 3.13
N GLY A 52 -2.89 -1.34 2.53
CA GLY A 52 -3.94 -0.36 2.87
C GLY A 52 -4.38 -0.46 4.33
N VAL A 53 -4.67 -1.66 4.81
CA VAL A 53 -5.07 -1.91 6.21
C VAL A 53 -3.95 -1.51 7.18
N LEU A 54 -2.70 -1.86 6.88
CA LEU A 54 -1.55 -1.50 7.73
C LEU A 54 -1.33 0.01 7.79
N LEU A 55 -1.51 0.72 6.67
CA LEU A 55 -1.45 2.19 6.62
C LEU A 55 -2.57 2.84 7.44
N LEU A 56 -3.80 2.34 7.35
CA LEU A 56 -4.92 2.82 8.15
C LEU A 56 -4.70 2.60 9.66
N ALA A 57 -4.21 1.41 10.05
CA ALA A 57 -3.81 1.14 11.43
C ALA A 57 -2.65 2.06 11.89
N GLY A 58 -1.74 2.38 10.97
CA GLY A 58 -0.69 3.39 11.13
C GLY A 58 -1.22 4.77 11.42
N ALA A 59 -2.16 5.24 10.61
CA ALA A 59 -2.80 6.54 10.78
C ALA A 59 -3.48 6.66 12.15
N ALA A 60 -4.18 5.62 12.60
CA ALA A 60 -4.78 5.58 13.93
C ALA A 60 -3.72 5.70 15.04
N GLY A 61 -2.61 4.95 14.93
CA GLY A 61 -1.49 5.05 15.86
C GLY A 61 -0.81 6.42 15.83
N LEU A 62 -0.56 6.98 14.63
CA LEU A 62 0.05 8.30 14.47
C LEU A 62 -0.82 9.40 15.08
N ARG A 63 -2.15 9.30 14.93
CA ARG A 63 -3.10 10.21 15.57
C ARG A 63 -2.94 10.22 17.08
N THR A 64 -2.68 9.08 17.70
CA THR A 64 -2.47 9.00 19.16
C THR A 64 -1.15 9.63 19.59
N VAL A 65 -0.07 9.44 18.82
CA VAL A 65 1.27 9.94 19.17
C VAL A 65 1.41 11.44 18.96
N LEU A 66 0.80 11.99 17.90
CA LEU A 66 0.92 13.41 17.58
C LEU A 66 -0.09 14.30 18.32
N ARG A 67 -0.97 13.75 19.18
CA ARG A 67 -2.00 14.55 19.87
C ARG A 67 -1.39 15.75 20.59
N GLY A 68 -1.90 16.95 20.29
CA GLY A 68 -1.46 18.21 20.94
C GLY A 68 -0.18 18.81 20.37
N GLY A 69 0.47 18.15 19.41
CA GLY A 69 1.67 18.64 18.73
C GLY A 69 1.41 19.14 17.30
N PRO A 70 2.42 19.77 16.67
CA PRO A 70 2.34 20.13 15.26
C PRO A 70 2.12 18.89 14.39
N GLY A 71 1.21 18.99 13.41
CA GLY A 71 0.91 17.88 12.49
C GLY A 71 -0.09 16.84 13.00
N ALA A 72 -0.67 17.01 14.20
CA ALA A 72 -1.64 16.08 14.80
C ALA A 72 -2.85 15.73 13.91
N THR A 73 -3.26 16.66 13.05
CA THR A 73 -4.41 16.51 12.16
C THR A 73 -3.98 16.00 10.79
N TRP A 74 -3.06 16.71 10.13
CA TRP A 74 -2.71 16.44 8.74
C TRP A 74 -1.85 15.19 8.57
N GLY A 75 -0.93 14.89 9.49
CA GLY A 75 -0.10 13.68 9.38
C GLY A 75 -0.93 12.39 9.33
N PRO A 76 -1.80 12.14 10.33
CA PRO A 76 -2.70 10.98 10.31
C PRO A 76 -3.69 11.00 9.15
N ALA A 77 -4.24 12.16 8.80
CA ALA A 77 -5.21 12.26 7.71
C ALA A 77 -4.60 11.88 6.35
N LEU A 78 -3.40 12.38 6.04
CA LEU A 78 -2.72 12.06 4.78
C LEU A 78 -2.40 10.56 4.67
N ILE A 79 -1.92 9.94 5.76
CA ILE A 79 -1.67 8.50 5.78
C ILE A 79 -2.96 7.70 5.63
N ALA A 80 -4.05 8.14 6.28
CA ALA A 80 -5.34 7.49 6.15
C ALA A 80 -5.89 7.54 4.72
N VAL A 81 -5.79 8.71 4.06
CA VAL A 81 -6.19 8.89 2.66
C VAL A 81 -5.35 7.99 1.74
N PHE A 82 -4.04 7.92 1.98
CA PHE A 82 -3.16 7.05 1.22
C PHE A 82 -3.47 5.55 1.44
N GLY A 83 -3.76 5.12 2.67
CA GLY A 83 -4.19 3.75 2.95
C GLY A 83 -5.54 3.42 2.31
N ALA A 84 -6.48 4.37 2.29
CA ALA A 84 -7.78 4.20 1.67
C ALA A 84 -7.69 4.04 0.14
N SER A 85 -6.76 4.75 -0.54
CA SER A 85 -6.59 4.60 -1.98
C SER A 85 -6.11 3.20 -2.37
N PHE A 86 -5.33 2.52 -1.52
CA PHE A 86 -4.92 1.13 -1.72
C PHE A 86 -6.09 0.16 -1.62
N VAL A 87 -6.96 0.33 -0.61
CA VAL A 87 -8.17 -0.48 -0.47
C VAL A 87 -9.12 -0.24 -1.64
N ALA A 88 -9.24 1.01 -2.10
CA ALA A 88 -10.02 1.34 -3.29
C ALA A 88 -9.43 0.72 -4.56
N ALA A 89 -8.11 0.73 -4.73
CA ALA A 89 -7.43 0.09 -5.86
C ALA A 89 -7.70 -1.43 -5.91
N ALA A 90 -7.79 -2.08 -4.75
CA ALA A 90 -8.10 -3.51 -4.66
C ALA A 90 -9.55 -3.87 -5.04
N ALA A 91 -10.47 -2.89 -5.09
CA ALA A 91 -11.86 -3.13 -5.49
C ALA A 91 -12.02 -3.27 -7.02
N PHE A 92 -11.02 -2.87 -7.80
CA PHE A 92 -11.03 -3.07 -9.24
C PHE A 92 -10.66 -4.53 -9.56
N PRO A 93 -11.43 -5.19 -10.45
CA PRO A 93 -11.13 -6.56 -10.87
C PRO A 93 -9.77 -6.61 -11.58
N ALA A 94 -9.04 -7.69 -11.27
CA ALA A 94 -7.76 -8.06 -11.87
C ALA A 94 -7.94 -8.60 -13.30
#